data_AF-A0A971Q3T7-F1
#
_entry.id   AF-A0A971Q3T7-F1
#
_cell.length_a   1.000
_cell.length_b   1.000
_cell.length_c   1.000
_cell.angle_alpha   90.00
_cell.angle_beta   90.00
_cell.angle_gamma   90.00
#
_symmetry.space_group_name_H-M   'P 1'
#
loop_
_entity.id
_entity.type
_entity.pdbx_description
1 polymer ?
#
loop_
_entity_poly.entity_id
_entity_poly.type
_entity_poly.pdbx_seq_one_letter_code
_entity_poly.pdbx_strand_id
1 'polypeptide(L)'
;MVEMAVVLPVLLTILFGIIEFGWTFMVYQNITNAAREGCRVAVLEGSTDGDITGRVGNYMQMVGISNYQLTVTHATQADPTETVVVQVPYSEVSLLGGYFGPTNFNIAGRASMRKEGAE
;
A
#
# COMPACT_ATOMS: atom_id res chain seq x y z
N MET A 1 -20.00 20.23 35.80
CA MET A 1 -18.84 20.64 34.96
C MET A 1 -17.70 19.60 34.93
N VAL A 2 -17.63 18.64 35.87
CA VAL A 2 -16.61 17.55 35.84
C VAL A 2 -16.94 16.44 34.82
N GLU A 3 -18.23 16.23 34.51
CA GLU A 3 -18.67 15.19 33.56
C GLU A 3 -18.09 15.38 32.16
N MET A 4 -18.07 16.61 31.63
CA MET A 4 -17.48 16.89 30.32
C MET A 4 -15.95 16.74 30.31
N ALA A 5 -15.28 16.90 31.45
CA ALA A 5 -13.83 16.73 31.54
C ALA A 5 -13.39 15.26 31.36
N VAL A 6 -14.27 14.30 31.68
CA VAL A 6 -14.00 12.86 31.53
C VAL A 6 -14.53 12.34 30.18
N VAL A 7 -15.67 12.84 29.71
CA VAL A 7 -16.27 12.37 28.44
C VAL A 7 -15.48 12.84 27.22
N LEU A 8 -14.98 14.09 27.23
CA LEU A 8 -14.25 14.67 26.11
C LEU A 8 -13.00 13.86 25.70
N PRO A 9 -12.07 13.49 26.61
CA PRO A 9 -10.88 12.72 26.20
C PRO A 9 -11.25 11.35 25.62
N VAL A 10 -12.25 10.65 26.18
CA VAL A 10 -12.72 9.36 25.64
C VAL A 10 -13.29 9.53 24.24
N LEU A 11 -14.11 10.57 24.03
CA LEU A 11 -14.69 10.87 22.72
C LEU A 11 -13.60 11.19 21.69
N LEU A 12 -12.61 11.99 22.05
CA LEU A 12 -11.50 12.36 21.17
C LEU A 12 -10.63 11.14 20.82
N THR A 13 -10.35 10.24 21.77
CA THR A 13 -9.62 9.01 21.48
C THR A 13 -10.36 8.14 20.46
N ILE A 14 -11.68 7.98 20.60
CA ILE A 14 -12.48 7.21 19.64
C ILE A 14 -12.51 7.90 18.27
N LEU A 15 -12.73 9.22 18.23
CA LEU A 15 -12.78 9.99 16.99
C LEU A 15 -11.47 9.91 16.22
N PHE A 16 -10.34 10.14 16.91
CA PHE A 16 -9.01 10.04 16.31
C PHE A 16 -8.69 8.61 15.86
N GLY A 17 -9.15 7.59 16.58
CA GLY A 17 -9.01 6.19 16.16
C GLY A 17 -9.74 5.90 14.85
N ILE A 18 -10.97 6.42 14.69
CA ILE A 18 -11.75 6.27 13.45
C ILE A 18 -11.06 6.98 12.28
N ILE A 19 -10.54 8.19 12.51
CA ILE A 19 -9.85 8.98 11.48
C ILE A 19 -8.56 8.28 11.02
N GLU A 20 -7.73 7.84 11.96
CA GLU A 20 -6.49 7.10 11.67
C GLU A 20 -6.77 5.81 10.89
N PHE A 21 -7.79 5.06 11.30
CA PHE A 21 -8.17 3.82 10.61
C PHE A 21 -8.68 4.09 9.19
N GLY A 22 -9.55 5.08 9.00
CA GLY A 22 -10.08 5.46 7.69
C GLY A 22 -8.97 5.90 6.72
N TRP A 23 -8.04 6.71 7.21
CA TRP A 23 -6.85 7.11 6.46
C TRP A 23 -5.96 5.92 6.07
N THR A 24 -5.62 5.08 7.05
CA THR A 24 -4.82 3.86 6.83
C THR A 24 -5.46 2.93 5.80
N PHE A 25 -6.77 2.76 5.87
CA PHE A 25 -7.52 1.92 4.93
C PHE A 25 -7.50 2.50 3.50
N MET A 26 -7.60 3.83 3.36
CA MET A 26 -7.45 4.49 2.07
C MET A 26 -6.05 4.27 1.48
N VAL A 27 -5.00 4.37 2.30
CA VAL A 27 -3.62 4.08 1.88
C VAL A 27 -3.49 2.63 1.40
N TYR A 28 -4.04 1.67 2.14
CA TYR A 28 -4.04 0.25 1.74
C TYR A 28 -4.71 0.02 0.37
N GLN A 29 -5.85 0.65 0.11
CA GLN A 29 -6.54 0.61 -1.18
C GLN A 29 -5.67 1.16 -2.30
N ASN A 30 -5.03 2.31 -2.08
CA ASN A 30 -4.14 2.94 -3.05
C ASN A 30 -2.92 2.06 -3.38
N ILE A 31 -2.24 1.50 -2.37
CA ILE A 31 -1.10 0.61 -2.57
C ILE A 31 -1.51 -0.65 -3.34
N THR A 32 -2.69 -1.21 -3.03
CA THR A 32 -3.22 -2.38 -3.73
C THR A 32 -3.52 -2.07 -5.19
N ASN A 33 -4.11 -0.90 -5.49
CA ASN A 33 -4.34 -0.48 -6.86
C ASN A 33 -3.02 -0.20 -7.60
N ALA A 34 -2.02 0.38 -6.94
CA ALA A 34 -0.68 0.57 -7.51
C ALA A 34 -0.06 -0.78 -7.91
N ALA A 35 -0.14 -1.77 -7.03
CA ALA A 35 0.34 -3.13 -7.30
C ALA A 35 -0.38 -3.76 -8.50
N ARG A 36 -1.71 -3.59 -8.59
CA ARG A 36 -2.50 -4.08 -9.74
C ARG A 36 -2.08 -3.43 -11.05
N GLU A 37 -1.85 -2.13 -11.06
CA GLU A 37 -1.45 -1.42 -12.27
C GLU A 37 -0.01 -1.77 -12.69
N GLY A 38 0.90 -1.95 -11.72
CA GLY A 38 2.23 -2.50 -11.99
C GLY A 38 2.18 -3.91 -12.56
N CYS A 39 1.33 -4.77 -12.00
CA CYS A 39 1.14 -6.14 -12.47
C CYS A 39 0.56 -6.19 -13.90
N ARG A 40 -0.35 -5.28 -14.25
CA ARG A 40 -0.89 -5.16 -15.62
C ARG A 40 0.20 -4.86 -16.65
N VAL A 41 1.23 -4.10 -16.26
CA VAL A 41 2.39 -3.83 -17.11
C VAL A 41 3.33 -5.05 -17.14
N ALA A 42 3.56 -5.70 -16.01
CA ALA A 42 4.45 -6.85 -15.88
C ALA A 42 4.03 -8.09 -16.70
N VAL A 43 2.72 -8.21 -16.97
CA VAL A 43 2.16 -9.31 -17.78
C VAL A 43 2.45 -9.16 -19.27
N LEU A 44 2.75 -7.94 -19.74
CA LEU A 44 2.96 -7.66 -21.15
C LEU A 44 4.29 -8.24 -21.64
N GLU A 45 4.29 -8.85 -22.82
CA GLU A 45 5.51 -9.33 -23.46
C GLU A 45 6.51 -8.17 -23.68
N GLY A 46 7.75 -8.38 -23.26
CA GLY A 46 8.82 -7.38 -23.39
C GLY A 46 8.81 -6.25 -22.35
N SER A 47 7.91 -6.28 -21.36
CA SER A 47 7.95 -5.32 -20.25
C SER A 47 9.25 -5.46 -19.45
N THR A 48 9.84 -4.33 -19.07
CA THR A 48 11.03 -4.30 -18.20
C THR A 48 10.66 -3.89 -16.77
N ASP A 49 11.55 -4.17 -15.81
CA ASP A 49 11.41 -3.68 -14.44
C ASP A 49 11.31 -2.15 -14.36
N GLY A 50 11.92 -1.45 -15.32
CA GLY A 50 11.81 0.01 -15.47
C GLY A 50 10.37 0.45 -15.76
N ASP A 51 9.64 -0.30 -16.58
CA ASP A 51 8.25 0.02 -16.94
C ASP A 51 7.31 -0.23 -15.75
N ILE A 52 7.54 -1.32 -15.01
CA ILE A 52 6.77 -1.67 -13.81
C ILE A 52 7.01 -0.64 -12.70
N THR A 53 8.28 -0.36 -12.40
CA THR A 53 8.67 0.63 -11.39
C THR A 53 8.19 2.03 -11.75
N GLY A 54 8.30 2.44 -13.03
CA GLY A 54 7.78 3.71 -13.51
C GLY A 54 6.26 3.81 -13.40
N ARG A 55 5.53 2.73 -13.71
CA ARG A 55 4.06 2.73 -13.61
C ARG A 55 3.58 2.79 -12.15
N VAL A 56 4.16 1.97 -11.28
CA VAL A 56 3.88 2.01 -9.84
C VAL A 56 4.26 3.36 -9.25
N GLY A 57 5.44 3.89 -9.62
CA GLY A 57 5.93 5.19 -9.15
C GLY A 57 5.00 6.35 -9.51
N ASN A 58 4.51 6.40 -10.74
CA ASN A 58 3.52 7.41 -11.16
C ASN A 58 2.23 7.32 -10.31
N TYR A 59 1.75 6.11 -10.03
CA TYR A 59 0.57 5.92 -9.19
C TYR A 59 0.83 6.35 -7.73
N MET A 60 1.97 5.96 -7.16
CA MET A 60 2.34 6.30 -5.78
C MET A 60 2.59 7.81 -5.60
N GLN A 61 3.15 8.49 -6.59
CA GLN A 61 3.32 9.95 -6.61
C GLN A 61 1.99 10.70 -6.59
N MET A 62 0.98 10.22 -7.34
CA MET A 62 -0.36 10.81 -7.31
C MET A 62 -1.03 10.71 -5.94
N VAL A 63 -0.67 9.67 -5.17
CA VAL A 63 -1.16 9.44 -3.80
C VAL A 63 -0.30 10.20 -2.76
N GLY A 64 0.84 10.76 -3.17
CA GLY A 64 1.75 11.51 -2.30
C GLY A 64 2.69 10.64 -1.45
N ILE A 65 2.88 9.36 -1.81
CA ILE A 65 3.75 8.43 -1.09
C ILE A 65 5.06 8.24 -1.86
N SER A 66 6.16 8.74 -1.30
CA SER A 66 7.49 8.67 -1.93
C SER A 66 8.36 7.54 -1.39
N ASN A 67 8.17 7.14 -0.12
CA ASN A 67 8.93 6.08 0.53
C ASN A 67 8.13 4.77 0.49
N TYR A 68 8.50 3.87 -0.43
CA TYR A 68 7.90 2.55 -0.56
C TYR A 68 8.93 1.53 -1.07
N GLN A 69 8.65 0.26 -0.81
CA GLN A 69 9.40 -0.87 -1.35
C GLN A 69 8.56 -1.57 -2.40
N LEU A 70 9.16 -1.86 -3.55
CA LEU A 70 8.53 -2.59 -4.64
C LEU A 70 9.27 -3.91 -4.81
N THR A 71 8.53 -5.01 -4.80
CA THR A 71 9.04 -6.35 -5.08
C THR A 71 8.24 -6.93 -6.23
N VAL A 72 8.95 -7.24 -7.32
CA VAL A 72 8.38 -7.92 -8.49
C VAL A 72 8.90 -9.34 -8.50
N THR A 73 8.02 -10.32 -8.66
CA THR A 73 8.35 -11.72 -8.84
C THR A 73 7.87 -12.14 -10.22
N HIS A 74 8.85 -12.42 -11.09
CA HIS A 74 8.57 -12.77 -12.47
C HIS A 74 8.07 -14.20 -12.63
N ALA A 75 7.20 -14.38 -13.61
CA ALA A 75 6.74 -15.68 -14.03
C ALA A 75 7.91 -16.50 -14.60
N THR A 76 7.88 -17.79 -14.34
CA THR A 76 8.82 -18.79 -14.86
C THR A 76 8.03 -19.87 -15.62
N GLN A 77 8.69 -20.76 -16.36
CA GLN A 77 7.99 -21.87 -17.03
C GLN A 77 7.25 -22.80 -16.05
N ALA A 78 7.67 -22.87 -14.79
CA ALA A 78 7.01 -23.67 -13.75
C ALA A 78 5.83 -22.93 -13.09
N ASP A 79 5.85 -21.59 -13.07
CA ASP A 79 4.80 -20.76 -12.53
C ASP A 79 4.56 -19.55 -13.45
N PRO A 80 3.50 -19.57 -14.28
CA PRO A 80 3.21 -18.49 -15.23
C PRO A 80 2.66 -17.22 -14.57
N THR A 81 2.74 -17.09 -13.25
CA THR A 81 2.18 -15.97 -12.48
C THR A 81 3.22 -14.87 -12.24
N GLU A 82 2.95 -13.68 -12.75
CA GLU A 82 3.66 -12.45 -12.39
C GLU A 82 3.04 -11.88 -11.11
N THR A 83 3.85 -11.58 -10.11
CA THR A 83 3.39 -11.00 -8.84
C THR A 83 4.09 -9.69 -8.55
N VAL A 84 3.32 -8.66 -8.22
CA VAL A 84 3.82 -7.35 -7.81
C VAL A 84 3.34 -7.07 -6.39
N VAL A 85 4.29 -6.74 -5.51
CA VAL A 85 4.05 -6.37 -4.11
C VAL A 85 4.59 -4.98 -3.87
N VAL A 86 3.75 -4.09 -3.36
CA VAL A 86 4.12 -2.73 -2.95
C VAL A 86 3.95 -2.64 -1.44
N GLN A 87 4.99 -2.17 -0.75
CA GLN A 87 5.01 -2.04 0.70
C GLN A 87 5.33 -0.61 1.10
N VAL A 88 4.59 -0.08 2.06
CA VAL A 88 4.82 1.26 2.62
C VAL A 88 4.98 1.13 4.12
N PRO A 89 6.02 1.72 4.74
CA PRO A 89 6.15 1.75 6.19
C PRO A 89 4.96 2.48 6.83
N TYR A 90 4.33 1.90 7.84
CA TYR A 90 3.20 2.53 8.52
C TYR A 90 3.58 3.88 9.15
N SER A 91 4.83 4.02 9.60
CA SER A 91 5.37 5.26 10.15
C SER A 91 5.34 6.46 9.21
N GLU A 92 5.33 6.23 7.89
CA GLU A 92 5.28 7.31 6.87
C GLU A 92 3.86 7.84 6.67
N VAL A 93 2.85 7.03 6.99
CA VAL A 93 1.45 7.33 6.68
C VAL A 93 0.60 7.55 7.92
N SER A 94 1.07 7.21 9.12
CA SER A 94 0.32 7.43 10.35
C SER A 94 0.11 8.93 10.65
N LEU A 95 -1.11 9.34 10.99
CA LEU A 95 -1.42 10.74 11.32
C LEU A 95 -1.10 11.09 12.77
N LEU A 96 -1.18 10.09 13.65
CA LEU A 96 -1.02 10.25 15.10
C LEU A 96 0.25 9.57 15.62
N GLY A 97 1.06 9.02 14.71
CA GLY A 97 2.25 8.24 15.03
C GLY A 97 1.92 7.01 15.88
N GLY A 98 2.79 6.71 16.85
CA GLY A 98 2.64 5.54 17.72
C GLY A 98 1.54 5.61 18.77
N TYR A 99 0.59 6.56 18.68
CA TYR A 99 -0.45 6.76 19.69
C TYR A 99 -1.37 5.54 19.86
N PHE A 100 -1.69 4.83 18.77
CA PHE A 100 -2.58 3.67 18.78
C PHE A 100 -1.84 2.32 18.73
N GLY A 101 -0.50 2.31 18.74
CA GLY A 101 0.28 1.08 18.68
C GLY A 101 1.67 1.28 18.07
N PRO A 102 2.46 0.20 17.94
CA PRO A 102 3.77 0.26 17.31
C PRO A 102 3.66 0.60 15.82
N THR A 103 4.56 1.46 15.31
CA THR A 103 4.57 1.89 13.90
C THR A 103 5.57 1.13 13.01
N ASN A 104 6.33 0.20 13.60
CA ASN A 104 7.39 -0.57 12.94
C ASN A 104 6.89 -1.75 12.07
N PHE A 105 5.78 -1.55 11.34
CA PHE A 105 5.27 -2.55 10.40
C PHE A 105 5.00 -1.91 9.05
N ASN A 106 5.01 -2.74 8.00
CA ASN A 106 4.73 -2.30 6.64
C ASN A 106 3.30 -2.66 6.26
N ILE A 107 2.60 -1.73 5.58
CA ILE A 107 1.36 -2.02 4.88
C ILE A 107 1.73 -2.53 3.49
N ALA A 108 1.25 -3.72 3.14
CA ALA A 108 1.55 -4.34 1.86
C ALA A 108 0.28 -4.51 1.01
N GLY A 109 0.33 -4.02 -0.23
CA GLY A 109 -0.62 -4.36 -1.29
C GLY A 109 0.02 -5.34 -2.26
N ARG A 110 -0.74 -6.33 -2.72
CA ARG A 110 -0.26 -7.36 -3.64
C ARG A 110 -1.24 -7.58 -4.77
N ALA A 111 -0.70 -7.82 -5.97
CA ALA A 111 -1.46 -8.23 -7.13
C ALA A 111 -0.68 -9.31 -7.87
N SER A 112 -1.39 -10.29 -8.40
CA SER A 112 -0.81 -11.33 -9.25
C SER A 112 -1.69 -11.52 -10.48
N MET A 113 -1.06 -11.79 -11.62
CA MET A 113 -1.71 -12.01 -12.90
C MET A 113 -0.89 -13.03 -13.71
N ARG A 114 -1.53 -13.77 -14.61
CA ARG A 114 -0.84 -14.71 -15.48
C ARG A 114 -0.14 -13.96 -16.62
N LYS A 115 1.12 -14.30 -16.91
CA LYS A 115 1.89 -13.72 -18.01
C LYS A 115 1.35 -14.13 -19.38
N GLU A 116 1.21 -13.16 -20.29
CA GLU A 116 0.91 -13.43 -21.69
C GLU A 116 2.21 -13.92 -22.37
N GLY A 117 2.17 -15.04 -23.08
CA GLY A 117 3.36 -15.58 -23.78
C GLY A 117 4.29 -16.48 -22.95
N ALA A 118 3.83 -17.04 -21.83
CA ALA A 118 4.58 -18.09 -21.12
C ALA A 118 4.51 -19.43 -21.87
N GLU A 119 5.19 -19.51 -23.01
CA GLU A 119 5.52 -20.75 -23.74
C GLU A 119 7.04 -20.92 -23.85
#